data_AF-A0A848G0L0-F1
#
_entry.id   AF-A0A848G0L0-F1
#
_cell.length_a   1.000
_cell.length_b   1.000
_cell.length_c   1.000
_cell.angle_alpha   90.00
_cell.angle_beta   90.00
_cell.angle_gamma   90.00
#
_symmetry.space_group_name_H-M   'P 1'
#
loop_
_entity.id
_entity.type
_entity.pdbx_description
1 polymer ?
#
loop_
_entity_poly.entity_id
_entity_poly.type
_entity_poly.pdbx_seq_one_letter_code
_entity_poly.pdbx_strand_id
1 'polypeptide(L)'
;MSLPTHGTSAASTRVTALHHFFGISGYELFAVREGVLIADALQQAAHLMTSAVDAAYRTADEAGTPTAFAAAYLAETALGCVRAAADAIVREDQAIPSDPAGFLREAIEDSRQKASQARTAKMRTYHEGRVSAFQIAIAALEG
;
A
#
# COMPACT_ATOMS: atom_id res chain seq x y z
N MET A 1 15.33 -54.26 -22.31
CA MET A 1 14.17 -53.69 -21.61
C MET A 1 14.61 -52.34 -21.06
N SER A 2 14.29 -51.26 -21.76
CA SER A 2 14.67 -49.90 -21.37
C SER A 2 13.48 -49.24 -20.69
N LEU A 3 13.68 -48.72 -19.48
CA LEU A 3 12.67 -47.96 -18.74
C LEU A 3 12.38 -46.63 -19.45
N PRO A 4 11.13 -46.13 -19.44
CA PRO A 4 10.81 -44.85 -20.02
C PRO A 4 11.43 -43.73 -19.17
N THR A 5 12.18 -42.85 -19.85
CA THR A 5 12.63 -41.56 -19.32
C THR A 5 11.40 -40.76 -18.89
N HIS A 6 11.29 -40.45 -17.60
CA HIS A 6 10.33 -39.48 -17.11
C HIS A 6 10.59 -38.16 -17.82
N GLY A 7 9.68 -37.80 -18.72
CA GLY A 7 9.63 -36.47 -19.30
C GLY A 7 9.64 -35.47 -18.17
N THR A 8 10.65 -34.60 -18.18
CA THR A 8 10.73 -33.42 -17.35
C THR A 8 9.40 -32.70 -17.50
N SER A 9 8.56 -32.76 -16.46
CA SER A 9 7.33 -31.98 -16.40
C SER A 9 7.77 -30.54 -16.56
N ALA A 10 7.52 -29.95 -17.73
CA ALA A 10 7.72 -28.52 -17.94
C ALA A 10 6.93 -27.83 -16.84
N ALA A 11 7.64 -27.30 -15.84
CA ALA A 11 7.04 -26.46 -14.83
C ALA A 11 6.32 -25.36 -15.62
N SER A 12 4.98 -25.37 -15.58
CA SER A 12 4.15 -24.41 -16.29
C SER A 12 4.73 -23.02 -16.01
N THR A 13 5.35 -22.42 -17.02
CA THR A 13 5.92 -21.07 -16.90
C THR A 13 4.76 -20.18 -16.48
N ARG A 14 4.78 -19.71 -15.22
CA ARG A 14 3.69 -18.89 -14.69
C ARG A 14 3.44 -17.74 -15.65
N VAL A 15 2.19 -17.49 -16.03
CA VAL A 15 1.82 -16.43 -17.00
C VAL A 15 2.34 -15.06 -16.56
N THR A 16 2.46 -14.83 -15.25
CA THR A 16 3.08 -13.62 -14.68
C THR A 16 4.54 -13.44 -15.12
N ALA A 17 5.29 -14.52 -15.31
CA ALA A 17 6.66 -14.48 -15.82
C ALA A 17 6.76 -14.17 -17.32
N LEU A 18 5.65 -14.20 -18.07
CA LEU A 18 5.61 -13.76 -19.47
C LEU A 18 5.53 -12.23 -19.56
N HIS A 19 5.21 -11.53 -18.46
CA HIS A 19 5.22 -10.08 -18.40
C HIS A 19 6.67 -9.57 -18.31
N HIS A 20 7.01 -8.52 -19.06
CA HIS A 20 8.38 -7.98 -19.15
C HIS A 20 8.89 -7.41 -17.82
N PHE A 21 7.98 -7.05 -16.91
CA PHE A 21 8.29 -6.49 -15.60
C PHE A 21 8.43 -7.55 -14.50
N PHE A 22 7.68 -8.66 -14.58
CA PHE A 22 7.65 -9.68 -13.53
C PHE A 22 8.50 -10.91 -13.91
N GLY A 23 9.25 -11.42 -12.94
CA GLY A 23 10.12 -12.58 -13.05
C GLY A 23 9.60 -13.77 -12.26
N ILE A 24 10.43 -14.81 -12.19
CA ILE A 24 10.20 -15.99 -11.35
C ILE A 24 11.21 -15.92 -10.21
N SER A 25 10.71 -15.69 -8.99
CA SER A 25 11.46 -15.94 -7.75
C SER A 25 10.79 -17.10 -7.04
N GLY A 26 11.57 -18.06 -6.55
CA GLY A 26 11.11 -19.41 -6.16
C GLY A 26 9.86 -19.45 -5.28
N TYR A 27 9.68 -18.46 -4.40
CA TYR A 27 8.54 -18.40 -3.46
C TYR A 27 7.57 -17.24 -3.70
N GLU A 28 7.94 -16.24 -4.51
CA GLU A 28 7.14 -15.02 -4.69
C GLU A 28 6.25 -15.14 -5.93
N LEU A 29 4.98 -14.73 -5.78
CA LEU A 29 4.02 -14.75 -6.89
C LEU A 29 4.33 -13.66 -7.94
N PHE A 30 4.92 -12.54 -7.51
CA PHE A 30 5.17 -11.34 -8.31
C PHE A 30 6.57 -10.76 -8.06
N ALA A 31 7.61 -11.53 -8.33
CA ALA A 31 8.97 -10.99 -8.31
C ALA A 31 9.18 -9.98 -9.44
N VAL A 32 9.93 -8.91 -9.20
CA VAL A 32 10.34 -7.98 -10.27
C VAL A 32 11.59 -8.53 -10.96
N ARG A 33 11.69 -8.40 -12.28
CA ARG A 33 12.86 -8.88 -13.04
C ARG A 33 14.12 -8.07 -12.68
N GLU A 34 15.26 -8.74 -12.75
CA GLU A 34 16.56 -8.10 -12.69
C GLU A 34 16.73 -7.09 -13.84
N GLY A 35 17.31 -5.92 -13.54
CA GLY A 35 17.54 -4.85 -14.52
C GLY A 35 16.38 -3.85 -14.70
N VAL A 36 15.23 -4.04 -14.03
CA VAL A 36 14.18 -3.01 -13.96
C VAL A 36 14.72 -1.81 -13.19
N LEU A 37 14.56 -0.60 -13.75
CA LEU A 37 14.96 0.63 -13.08
C LEU A 37 14.10 0.87 -11.85
N ILE A 38 14.71 1.33 -10.75
CA ILE A 38 14.00 1.58 -9.48
C ILE A 38 12.86 2.59 -9.69
N ALA A 39 13.07 3.61 -10.52
CA ALA A 39 12.03 4.59 -10.88
C ALA A 39 10.81 3.92 -11.53
N ASP A 40 11.03 3.08 -12.54
CA ASP A 40 9.96 2.34 -13.22
C ASP A 40 9.24 1.39 -12.25
N ALA A 41 9.99 0.76 -11.34
CA ALA A 41 9.43 -0.13 -10.34
C ALA A 41 8.52 0.59 -9.35
N LEU A 42 8.95 1.76 -8.85
CA LEU A 42 8.14 2.58 -7.94
C LEU A 42 6.92 3.18 -8.65
N GLN A 43 7.06 3.60 -9.91
CA GLN A 43 5.93 4.11 -10.69
C GLN A 43 4.89 3.01 -10.95
N GLN A 44 5.33 1.79 -11.28
CA GLN A 44 4.45 0.65 -11.43
C GLN A 44 3.78 0.26 -10.10
N ALA A 45 4.53 0.29 -8.99
CA ALA A 45 4.00 0.04 -7.66
C ALA A 45 2.93 1.07 -7.27
N ALA A 46 3.16 2.36 -7.54
CA ALA A 46 2.19 3.43 -7.27
C ALA A 46 0.87 3.23 -8.03
N HIS A 47 0.92 2.81 -9.30
CA HIS A 47 -0.28 2.51 -10.08
C HIS A 47 -1.07 1.34 -9.49
N LEU A 48 -0.39 0.23 -9.15
CA LEU A 48 -1.02 -0.94 -8.55
C LEU A 48 -1.62 -0.61 -7.18
N MET A 49 -0.89 0.13 -6.35
CA MET A 49 -1.34 0.54 -5.03
C MET A 49 -2.51 1.53 -5.11
N THR A 50 -2.60 2.38 -6.13
CA THR A 50 -3.79 3.23 -6.35
C THR A 50 -5.04 2.36 -6.49
N SER A 51 -4.97 1.31 -7.32
CA SER A 51 -6.09 0.37 -7.49
C SER A 51 -6.39 -0.42 -6.21
N ALA A 52 -5.36 -0.77 -5.43
CA ALA A 52 -5.50 -1.46 -4.16
C ALA A 52 -6.16 -0.57 -3.09
N VAL A 53 -5.80 0.72 -3.04
CA VAL A 53 -6.42 1.72 -2.15
C VAL A 53 -7.90 1.90 -2.51
N ASP A 54 -8.24 2.03 -3.78
CA ASP A 54 -9.64 2.13 -4.23
C ASP A 54 -10.46 0.87 -3.86
N ALA A 55 -9.86 -0.31 -3.94
CA ALA A 55 -10.49 -1.55 -3.51
C ALA A 55 -10.62 -1.62 -1.97
N ALA A 56 -9.62 -1.17 -1.23
CA ALA A 56 -9.64 -1.13 0.23
C ALA A 56 -10.72 -0.18 0.74
N TYR A 57 -10.87 1.00 0.14
CA TYR A 57 -11.94 1.94 0.50
C TYR A 57 -13.33 1.41 0.19
N ARG A 58 -13.54 0.79 -0.97
CA ARG A 58 -14.83 0.12 -1.27
C ARG A 58 -15.16 -0.96 -0.26
N THR A 59 -14.16 -1.79 0.09
CA THR A 59 -14.32 -2.84 1.10
C THR A 59 -14.61 -2.24 2.49
N ALA A 60 -13.97 -1.12 2.82
CA ALA A 60 -14.20 -0.42 4.08
C ALA A 60 -15.61 0.19 4.15
N ASP A 61 -16.08 0.79 3.07
CA ASP A 61 -17.44 1.32 2.95
C ASP A 61 -18.49 0.21 3.06
N GLU A 62 -18.26 -0.94 2.41
CA GLU A 62 -19.14 -2.12 2.48
C GLU A 62 -19.19 -2.72 3.90
N ALA A 63 -18.03 -2.83 4.56
CA ALA A 63 -17.95 -3.37 5.91
C ALA A 63 -18.48 -2.39 6.98
N GLY A 64 -18.33 -1.08 6.75
CA GLY A 64 -18.73 -0.03 7.69
C GLY A 64 -18.00 -0.06 9.04
N THR A 65 -16.87 -0.78 9.15
CA THR A 65 -16.15 -0.95 10.42
C THR A 65 -14.92 -0.03 10.50
N PRO A 66 -14.61 0.53 11.69
CA PRO A 66 -13.40 1.33 11.88
C PRO A 66 -12.11 0.61 11.50
N THR A 67 -12.04 -0.71 11.73
CA THR A 67 -10.88 -1.53 11.37
C THR A 67 -10.66 -1.62 9.86
N ALA A 68 -11.74 -1.73 9.08
CA ALA A 68 -11.62 -1.76 7.62
C ALA A 68 -11.15 -0.41 7.06
N PHE A 69 -11.64 0.71 7.62
CA PHE A 69 -11.13 2.04 7.29
C PHE A 69 -9.67 2.23 7.72
N ALA A 70 -9.26 1.72 8.89
CA ALA A 70 -7.86 1.75 9.31
C ALA A 70 -6.94 1.03 8.31
N ALA A 71 -7.36 -0.13 7.80
CA ALA A 71 -6.61 -0.84 6.76
C ALA A 71 -6.51 -0.04 5.45
N ALA A 72 -7.60 0.62 5.04
CA ALA A 72 -7.59 1.50 3.86
C ALA A 72 -6.65 2.70 4.04
N TYR A 73 -6.62 3.34 5.22
CA TYR A 73 -5.71 4.44 5.52
C TYR A 73 -4.24 4.00 5.54
N LEU A 74 -3.95 2.81 6.05
CA LEU A 74 -2.59 2.24 6.00
C LEU A 74 -2.14 2.02 4.56
N ALA A 75 -3.01 1.47 3.71
CA ALA A 75 -2.72 1.28 2.29
C ALA A 75 -2.50 2.62 1.56
N GLU A 76 -3.31 3.64 1.86
CA GLU A 76 -3.15 4.99 1.30
C GLU A 76 -1.85 5.66 1.75
N THR A 77 -1.50 5.51 3.03
CA THR A 77 -0.24 6.02 3.58
C THR A 77 0.96 5.37 2.87
N ALA A 78 0.92 4.05 2.68
CA ALA A 78 1.95 3.32 1.97
C ALA A 78 2.06 3.77 0.49
N LEU A 79 0.93 4.03 -0.18
CA LEU A 79 0.92 4.61 -1.52
C LEU A 79 1.58 6.01 -1.54
N GLY A 80 1.30 6.82 -0.52
CA GLY A 80 1.95 8.12 -0.32
C GLY A 80 3.47 8.00 -0.23
N CYS A 81 3.98 7.05 0.56
CA CYS A 81 5.42 6.77 0.66
C CYS A 81 6.03 6.34 -0.68
N VAL A 82 5.36 5.45 -1.43
CA VAL A 82 5.85 5.00 -2.75
C VAL A 82 5.89 6.15 -3.75
N ARG A 83 4.87 7.00 -3.78
CA ARG A 83 4.86 8.21 -4.64
C ARG A 83 5.96 9.18 -4.24
N ALA A 84 6.14 9.43 -2.95
CA ALA A 84 7.22 10.29 -2.46
C ALA A 84 8.61 9.74 -2.84
N ALA A 85 8.81 8.42 -2.75
CA ALA A 85 10.04 7.79 -3.17
C ALA A 85 10.26 7.89 -4.70
N ALA A 86 9.20 7.71 -5.50
CA ALA A 86 9.27 7.89 -6.95
C ALA A 86 9.64 9.34 -7.31
N ASP A 87 9.03 10.32 -6.64
CA ASP A 87 9.28 11.74 -6.85
C ASP A 87 10.68 12.17 -6.36
N ALA A 88 11.19 11.58 -5.28
CA ALA A 88 12.52 11.82 -4.74
C ALA A 88 13.65 11.25 -5.62
N ILE A 89 13.38 10.21 -6.41
CA ILE A 89 14.34 9.77 -7.44
C ILE A 89 14.43 10.80 -8.59
N VAL A 90 13.34 11.52 -8.85
CA VAL A 90 13.30 12.60 -9.86
C VAL A 90 13.83 13.93 -9.30
N ARG A 91 13.72 14.13 -7.99
CA ARG A 91 14.21 15.32 -7.27
C ARG A 91 15.31 14.92 -6.29
N GLU A 92 16.56 15.02 -6.73
CA GLU A 92 17.69 15.02 -5.81
C GLU A 92 17.41 16.00 -4.65
N ASP A 93 17.55 15.51 -3.41
CA ASP A 93 17.83 16.30 -2.20
C ASP A 93 16.67 16.73 -1.27
N GLN A 94 15.75 15.82 -0.91
CA GLN A 94 14.94 16.01 0.32
C GLN A 94 14.88 14.75 1.19
N ALA A 95 15.42 14.85 2.41
CA ALA A 95 15.32 13.81 3.44
C ALA A 95 13.84 13.60 3.82
N ILE A 96 13.29 12.44 3.48
CA ILE A 96 11.93 12.03 3.87
C ILE A 96 11.98 11.56 5.35
N PRO A 97 11.13 12.08 6.24
CA PRO A 97 11.08 11.62 7.63
C PRO A 97 10.66 10.15 7.71
N SER A 98 11.40 9.34 8.49
CA SER A 98 11.19 7.89 8.62
C SER A 98 10.29 7.47 9.78
N ASP A 99 9.33 8.31 10.21
CA ASP A 99 8.43 8.03 11.34
C ASP A 99 6.94 8.04 10.92
N PRO A 100 6.43 6.91 10.37
CA PRO A 100 5.03 6.77 10.01
C PRO A 100 4.07 6.95 11.21
N ALA A 101 4.48 6.53 12.41
CA ALA A 101 3.67 6.70 13.61
C ALA A 101 3.60 8.18 14.01
N GLY A 102 4.72 8.92 13.93
CA GLY A 102 4.79 10.37 14.10
C GLY A 102 3.84 11.11 13.16
N PHE A 103 3.88 10.80 11.86
CA PHE A 103 2.96 11.36 10.87
C PHE A 103 1.48 11.11 11.22
N LEU A 104 1.12 9.88 11.60
CA LEU A 104 -0.25 9.55 11.99
C LEU A 104 -0.70 10.29 13.25
N ARG A 105 0.20 10.53 14.21
CA ARG A 105 -0.10 11.35 15.41
C ARG A 105 -0.37 12.80 15.05
N GLU A 106 0.39 13.38 14.11
CA GLU A 106 0.11 14.73 13.57
C GLU A 106 -1.25 14.77 12.85
N ALA A 107 -1.56 13.75 12.05
CA ALA A 107 -2.84 13.64 11.34
C ALA A 107 -4.05 13.47 12.29
N ILE A 108 -3.85 12.87 13.47
CA ILE A 108 -4.86 12.83 14.54
C ILE A 108 -5.14 14.23 15.07
N GLU A 109 -4.10 15.03 15.32
CA GLU A 109 -4.27 16.38 15.86
C GLU A 109 -5.00 17.29 14.87
N ASP A 110 -4.62 17.24 13.59
CA ASP A 110 -5.34 17.95 12.52
C ASP A 110 -6.80 17.49 12.39
N SER A 111 -7.06 16.17 12.50
CA SER A 111 -8.43 15.64 12.44
C SER A 111 -9.27 16.07 13.66
N ARG A 112 -8.69 16.14 14.86
CA ARG A 112 -9.38 16.67 16.06
C ARG A 112 -9.70 18.15 15.90
N GLN A 113 -8.76 18.94 15.39
CA GLN A 113 -8.98 20.35 15.11
C GLN A 113 -10.14 20.52 14.11
N LYS A 114 -10.13 19.77 13.00
CA LYS A 114 -11.21 19.80 12.01
C LYS A 114 -12.56 19.33 12.55
N ALA A 115 -12.59 18.33 13.44
CA ALA A 115 -13.82 17.90 14.12
C ALA A 115 -14.42 19.02 14.99
N SER A 116 -13.57 19.73 15.76
CA SER A 116 -14.01 20.84 16.62
C SER A 116 -14.52 22.05 15.83
N GLN A 117 -13.98 22.27 14.63
CA GLN A 117 -14.39 23.35 13.73
C GLN A 117 -15.52 22.94 12.76
N ALA A 118 -15.94 21.66 12.78
CA ALA A 118 -16.94 21.15 11.86
C ALA A 118 -18.33 21.75 12.12
N ARG A 119 -18.89 22.37 11.07
CA ARG A 119 -20.22 23.00 11.09
C ARG A 119 -21.39 22.01 11.08
N THR A 120 -21.15 20.76 10.70
CA THR A 120 -22.20 19.73 10.59
C THR A 120 -21.84 18.49 11.39
N ALA A 121 -22.87 17.82 11.92
CA ALA A 121 -22.69 16.55 12.63
C ALA A 121 -22.00 15.50 11.74
N LYS A 122 -22.37 15.43 10.46
CA LYS A 122 -21.76 14.50 9.49
C LYS A 122 -20.24 14.71 9.35
N MET A 123 -19.78 15.96 9.20
CA MET A 123 -18.34 16.23 9.11
C MET A 123 -17.62 15.93 10.43
N ARG A 124 -18.26 16.25 11.56
CA ARG A 124 -17.69 15.95 12.88
C ARG A 124 -17.49 14.45 13.07
N THR A 125 -18.51 13.65 12.79
CA THR A 125 -18.44 12.18 12.88
C THR A 125 -17.42 11.59 11.91
N TYR A 126 -17.27 12.16 10.71
CA TYR A 126 -16.22 11.75 9.78
C TYR A 126 -14.82 11.96 10.36
N HIS A 127 -14.54 13.15 10.91
CA HIS A 127 -13.23 13.44 11.50
C HIS A 127 -12.98 12.65 12.79
N GLU A 128 -14.00 12.41 13.61
CA GLU A 128 -13.92 11.53 14.78
C GLU A 128 -13.63 10.06 14.37
N GLY A 129 -14.28 9.59 13.29
CA GLY A 129 -14.01 8.28 12.71
C GLY A 129 -12.57 8.14 12.21
N ARG A 130 -12.03 9.19 11.56
CA ARG A 130 -10.61 9.25 11.16
C ARG A 130 -9.65 9.18 12.33
N VAL A 131 -9.92 9.91 13.42
CA VAL A 131 -9.10 9.86 14.63
C VAL A 131 -9.04 8.43 15.18
N SER A 132 -10.19 7.76 15.30
CA SER A 132 -10.26 6.37 15.76
C SER A 132 -9.47 5.43 14.86
N ALA A 133 -9.61 5.57 13.55
CA ALA A 133 -8.90 4.72 12.59
C ALA A 133 -7.38 4.93 12.60
N PHE A 134 -6.90 6.18 12.75
CA PHE A 134 -5.47 6.45 12.89
C PHE A 134 -4.89 5.90 14.20
N GLN A 135 -5.65 5.92 15.29
CA GLN A 135 -5.22 5.30 16.55
C GLN A 135 -5.03 3.78 16.41
N ILE A 136 -5.93 3.11 15.69
CA ILE A 136 -5.80 1.69 15.37
C ILE A 136 -4.57 1.43 14.49
N ALA A 137 -4.33 2.27 13.48
CA ALA A 137 -3.18 2.17 12.59
C ALA A 137 -1.84 2.33 13.34
N ILE A 138 -1.74 3.28 14.27
CA ILE A 138 -0.55 3.45 15.13
C ILE A 138 -0.32 2.20 15.98
N ALA A 139 -1.38 1.68 16.62
CA ALA A 139 -1.27 0.46 17.43
C ALA A 139 -0.79 -0.75 16.63
N ALA A 140 -1.15 -0.85 15.34
CA ALA A 140 -0.68 -1.90 14.45
C ALA A 140 0.79 -1.73 14.00
N LEU A 141 1.30 -0.50 13.98
CA LEU A 141 2.69 -0.19 13.61
C LEU A 141 3.67 -0.34 14.79
N GLU A 142 3.18 -0.13 16.02
CA GLU A 142 3.97 -0.20 17.27
C GLU A 142 3.92 -1.57 17.95
N GLY A 143 3.01 -2.46 17.51
CA GLY A 143 2.71 -3.77 18.11
C GLY A 143 3.48 -4.93 17.51
#